data_AF-A0A838FBD4-F1
#
_entry.id   AF-A0A838FBD4-F1
#
_cell.length_a   1.000
_cell.length_b   1.000
_cell.length_c   1.000
_cell.angle_alpha   90.00
_cell.angle_beta   90.00
_cell.angle_gamma   90.00
#
_symmetry.space_group_name_H-M   'P 1'
#
loop_
_entity.id
_entity.type
_entity.pdbx_description
1 polymer ?
#
loop_
_entity_poly.entity_id
_entity_poly.type
_entity_poly.pdbx_seq_one_letter_code
_entity_poly.pdbx_strand_id
1 'polypeptide(L)' 'VDSANALTVSFNQPGNWWWRSGIGASDYEKDKIAVDFEGSQYHLRFKELKPDHAIIYQQGKYWKEVEM' A
#
# COMPACT_ATOMS: atom_id res chain seq x y z
N VAL A 1 5.75 9.89 1.55
CA VAL A 1 4.49 9.63 2.31
C VAL A 1 3.80 10.97 2.50
N ASP A 2 2.47 11.04 2.46
CA ASP A 2 1.80 12.34 2.66
C ASP A 2 1.67 12.73 4.14
N SER A 3 1.17 13.94 4.41
CA SER A 3 0.95 14.45 5.76
C SER A 3 -0.12 13.67 6.55
N ALA A 4 -0.87 12.77 5.90
CA ALA A 4 -1.87 11.90 6.51
C ALA A 4 -1.32 10.48 6.79
N ASN A 5 0.00 10.27 6.71
CA ASN A 5 0.62 8.94 6.81
C ASN A 5 0.07 7.95 5.78
N ALA A 6 -0.29 8.44 4.59
CA ALA A 6 -0.75 7.64 3.48
C ALA A 6 0.33 7.50 2.39
N LEU A 7 0.35 6.31 1.78
CA LEU A 7 1.15 5.96 0.63
C LEU A 7 0.22 5.48 -0.48
N THR A 8 0.21 6.19 -1.60
CA THR A 8 -0.43 5.71 -2.82
C THR A 8 0.52 4.76 -3.54
N VAL A 9 0.03 3.56 -3.83
CA VAL A 9 0.78 2.54 -4.56
C VAL A 9 0.06 2.21 -5.85
N SER A 10 0.72 2.48 -6.97
CA SER A 10 0.21 2.18 -8.30
C SER A 10 1.00 1.01 -8.89
N PHE A 11 0.31 0.15 -9.63
CA PHE A 11 0.97 -0.92 -10.35
C PHE A 11 1.58 -0.40 -11.65
N ASN A 12 2.76 -0.91 -12.02
CA ASN A 12 3.38 -0.63 -13.31
C ASN A 12 2.72 -1.39 -14.48
N GLN A 13 1.66 -2.15 -14.21
CA GLN A 13 0.94 -2.94 -15.22
C GLN A 13 -0.58 -2.89 -14.96
N PRO A 14 -1.41 -2.90 -16.02
CA PRO A 14 -2.85 -3.00 -15.89
C PRO A 14 -3.30 -4.43 -15.57
N GLY A 15 -4.57 -4.59 -15.16
CA GLY A 15 -5.22 -5.89 -15.03
C GLY A 15 -4.85 -6.70 -13.78
N ASN A 16 -4.15 -6.09 -12.80
CA ASN A 16 -3.99 -6.74 -11.50
C ASN A 16 -5.36 -6.80 -10.81
N TRP A 17 -5.81 -8.02 -10.52
CA TRP A 17 -7.04 -8.24 -9.77
C TRP A 17 -6.73 -8.93 -8.46
N TRP A 18 -7.07 -8.27 -7.35
CA TRP A 18 -6.90 -8.84 -6.03
C TRP A 18 -8.22 -9.48 -5.60
N TRP A 19 -8.17 -10.78 -5.34
CA TRP A 19 -9.33 -11.57 -4.96
C TRP A 19 -8.93 -12.57 -3.89
N ARG A 20 -9.84 -12.85 -2.96
CA ARG A 20 -9.68 -13.93 -1.99
C ARG A 20 -11.03 -14.59 -1.79
N SER A 21 -11.12 -15.88 -2.09
CA SER A 21 -12.35 -16.68 -1.93
C SER A 21 -13.58 -16.07 -2.62
N GLY A 22 -13.41 -15.52 -3.83
CA GLY A 22 -14.50 -14.91 -4.61
C GLY A 22 -14.88 -13.48 -4.19
N ILE A 23 -14.19 -12.90 -3.21
CA ILE A 23 -14.40 -11.52 -2.77
C ILE A 23 -13.25 -10.68 -3.35
N GLY A 24 -13.61 -9.61 -4.07
CA GLY A 24 -12.65 -8.61 -4.56
C GLY A 24 -12.01 -7.84 -3.40
N ALA A 25 -10.83 -7.26 -3.63
CA ALA A 25 -10.21 -6.45 -2.61
C ALA A 25 -11.01 -5.16 -2.36
N SER A 26 -11.51 -5.01 -1.15
CA SER A 26 -12.20 -3.82 -0.64
C SER A 26 -11.84 -3.64 0.83
N ASP A 27 -11.61 -2.39 1.25
CA ASP A 27 -11.59 -1.91 2.64
C ASP A 27 -10.89 -2.85 3.64
N TYR A 28 -9.60 -3.12 3.40
CA TYR A 28 -8.82 -3.99 4.27
C TYR A 28 -8.23 -3.22 5.44
N GLU A 29 -8.58 -3.59 6.66
CA GLU A 29 -8.07 -2.94 7.86
C GLU A 29 -7.54 -3.93 8.90
N LYS A 30 -6.41 -3.57 9.50
CA LYS A 30 -5.77 -4.25 10.64
C LYS A 30 -5.29 -3.22 11.66
N ASP A 31 -4.75 -3.70 12.78
CA ASP A 31 -4.33 -2.85 13.91
C ASP A 31 -3.35 -1.73 13.52
N LYS A 32 -2.50 -1.97 12.51
CA LYS A 32 -1.43 -1.04 12.13
C LYS A 32 -1.62 -0.34 10.78
N ILE A 33 -2.47 -0.90 9.92
CA ILE A 33 -2.63 -0.44 8.54
C ILE A 33 -4.10 -0.50 8.11
N ALA A 34 -4.47 0.40 7.21
CA ALA A 34 -5.68 0.33 6.41
C ALA A 34 -5.33 0.46 4.92
N VAL A 35 -6.07 -0.24 4.06
CA VAL A 35 -5.86 -0.23 2.62
C VAL A 35 -7.20 -0.01 1.92
N ASP A 36 -7.27 1.07 1.17
CA ASP A 36 -8.41 1.44 0.35
C ASP A 36 -8.02 1.26 -1.13
N PHE A 37 -8.83 0.55 -1.91
CA PHE A 37 -8.54 0.23 -3.31
C PHE A 37 -9.25 1.19 -4.26
N GLU A 38 -8.54 1.71 -5.25
CA GLU A 38 -9.08 2.60 -6.27
C GLU A 38 -8.54 2.19 -7.65
N GLY A 39 -9.35 1.42 -8.41
CA GLY A 39 -9.00 1.02 -9.78
C GLY A 39 -7.66 0.27 -9.86
N SER A 40 -6.64 0.90 -10.44
CA SER A 40 -5.29 0.34 -10.62
C SER A 40 -4.28 0.75 -9.54
N GLN A 41 -4.76 1.31 -8.43
CA GLN A 41 -3.94 1.71 -7.30
C GLN A 41 -4.62 1.37 -5.98
N TYR A 42 -3.85 1.50 -4.90
CA TYR A 42 -4.38 1.46 -3.55
C TYR A 42 -3.73 2.53 -2.68
N HIS A 43 -4.45 2.96 -1.66
CA HIS A 43 -3.98 3.88 -0.64
C HIS A 43 -3.73 3.08 0.64
N LEU A 44 -2.46 2.97 1.01
CA LEU A 44 -2.02 2.38 2.26
C LEU A 44 -1.92 3.48 3.31
N ARG A 45 -2.73 3.41 4.36
CA ARG A 45 -2.67 4.31 5.51
C ARG A 45 -2.01 3.60 6.68
N PHE A 46 -0.98 4.22 7.23
CA PHE A 46 -0.33 3.76 8.45
C PHE A 46 -1.00 4.40 9.66
N LYS A 47 -1.53 3.58 10.58
CA LYS A 47 -2.15 4.07 11.82
C LYS A 47 -1.11 4.63 12.79
N GLU A 48 0.10 4.08 12.75
CA GLU A 48 1.26 4.55 13.50
C GLU A 48 2.49 4.54 12.58
N LEU A 49 2.85 5.70 12.05
CA LEU A 49 4.11 5.92 11.34
C LEU A 49 4.96 6.91 12.13
N LYS A 50 6.18 6.53 12.46
CA LYS A 50 7.12 7.36 13.22
C LYS A 50 8.24 7.85 12.31
N PRO A 51 8.88 8.99 12.62
CA PRO A 51 9.96 9.55 11.80
C PRO A 51 11.17 8.63 11.61
N ASP A 52 11.40 7.68 12.52
CA ASP A 52 12.49 6.72 12.50
C ASP A 52 12.14 5.39 11.79
N HIS A 53 10.93 5.26 11.25
CA HIS A 53 10.53 4.08 10.49
C HIS A 53 11.00 4.17 9.04
N ALA A 54 11.59 3.09 8.54
CA ALA A 54 11.81 2.90 7.11
C ALA A 54 10.62 2.17 6.48
N ILE A 55 10.17 2.64 5.31
CA ILE A 55 9.17 1.94 4.50
C ILE A 55 9.91 1.32 3.31
N ILE A 56 9.99 -0.01 3.30
CA ILE A 56 10.66 -0.77 2.25
C ILE A 56 9.65 -1.49 1.36
N TYR A 57 9.91 -1.52 0.06
CA TYR A 57 9.10 -2.21 -0.92
C TYR A 57 9.96 -2.95 -1.94
N GLN A 58 9.42 -4.03 -2.50
CA GLN A 58 10.11 -4.81 -3.50
C GLN A 58 9.92 -4.21 -4.89
N GLN A 59 11.01 -4.04 -5.64
CA GLN A 59 10.99 -3.72 -7.06
C GLN A 59 11.82 -4.76 -7.83
N GLY A 60 11.13 -5.71 -8.46
CA GLY A 60 11.77 -6.85 -9.12
C GLY A 60 12.55 -7.70 -8.12
N LYS A 61 13.88 -7.79 -8.30
CA LYS A 61 14.78 -8.52 -7.40
C LYS A 61 15.42 -7.67 -6.30
N TYR A 62 15.08 -6.39 -6.23
CA TYR A 62 15.69 -5.45 -5.29
C TYR A 62 14.68 -4.95 -4.27
N TRP A 63 15.19 -4.56 -3.11
CA TRP A 63 14.44 -3.79 -2.11
C TRP A 63 14.77 -2.31 -2.28
N LYS A 64 13.74 -1.48 -2.21
CA LYS A 64 13.85 -0.02 -2.25
C LYS A 64 13.18 0.57 -1.02
N GLU A 65 13.66 1.72 -0.60
CA GLU A 65 13.07 2.52 0.46
C GLU A 65 12.24 3.66 -0.16
N VAL A 66 11.11 3.98 0.44
CA VAL A 66 10.32 5.16 0.08
C VAL A 66 11.03 6.39 0.63
N GLU A 67 11.42 7.31 -0.24
CA GLU A 67 11.89 8.63 0.19
C GLU A 67 10.73 9.38 0.85
N MET A 68 10.92 9.75 2.13
CA MET A 68 9.91 10.39 2.97
C MET A 68 9.94 11.92 2.85
#